data_AF-A0A9D6YA69-F1
#
_entry.id   AF-A0A9D6YA69-F1
#
_cell.length_a   1.000
_cell.length_b   1.000
_cell.length_c   1.000
_cell.angle_alpha   90.00
_cell.angle_beta   90.00
_cell.angle_gamma   90.00
#
_symmetry.space_group_name_H-M   'P 1'
#
loop_
_entity.id
_entity.type
_entity.pdbx_description
1 polymer ?
#
loop_
_entity_poly.entity_id
_entity_poly.type
_entity_poly.pdbx_seq_one_letter_code
_entity_poly.pdbx_strand_id
1 'polypeptide(L)'
;MRCRSCQQTAGWLRRSCATCERLAAVVAANRGQGLSHTLDLLIATGVPAAHIEKFLAAEPDGHGSIRDQIVADMTNELMHALGQPSAQTAADVKRARTRGQWHAYGQRPR
;
A
#
# COMPACT_ATOMS: atom_id res chain seq x y z
N MET A 1 7.90 -3.88 22.61
CA MET A 1 8.40 -3.70 21.24
C MET A 1 7.55 -2.66 20.50
N ARG A 2 8.09 -2.05 19.44
CA ARG A 2 7.36 -1.10 18.58
C ARG A 2 6.74 -1.82 17.39
N CYS A 3 5.53 -1.41 16.99
CA CYS A 3 4.86 -1.87 15.79
C CYS A 3 5.69 -1.49 14.57
N ARG A 4 5.96 -2.45 13.68
CA ARG A 4 6.73 -2.20 12.45
C ARG A 4 6.05 -1.19 11.51
N SER A 5 4.72 -1.10 11.57
CA SER A 5 3.94 -0.20 10.72
C SER A 5 3.80 1.21 11.29
N CYS A 6 3.25 1.36 12.50
CA CYS A 6 2.97 2.70 13.06
C CYS A 6 3.97 3.19 14.11
N GLN A 7 4.96 2.37 14.47
CA GLN A 7 5.97 2.65 15.52
C GLN A 7 5.42 2.86 16.93
N GLN A 8 4.11 2.67 17.17
CA GLN A 8 3.51 2.66 18.50
C GLN A 8 3.82 1.35 19.24
N THR A 9 3.58 1.32 20.55
CA THR A 9 3.81 0.12 21.38
C THR A 9 2.92 -1.04 20.92
N ALA A 10 3.53 -2.18 20.58
CA ALA A 10 2.84 -3.38 20.08
C ALA A 10 2.74 -4.50 21.13
N GLY A 11 3.08 -4.23 22.39
CA GLY A 11 3.25 -5.27 23.42
C GLY A 11 4.64 -5.93 23.36
N TRP A 12 4.85 -7.00 24.13
CA TRP A 12 6.19 -7.56 24.36
C TRP A 12 6.65 -8.53 23.25
N LEU A 13 5.75 -9.33 22.66
CA LEU A 13 6.09 -10.30 21.60
C LEU A 13 5.50 -10.01 20.21
N ARG A 14 4.55 -9.08 20.06
CA ARG A 14 3.92 -8.84 18.75
C ARG A 14 4.74 -7.87 17.90
N ARG A 15 4.84 -8.17 16.60
CA ARG A 15 5.49 -7.32 15.58
C ARG A 15 4.60 -6.19 15.08
N SER A 16 3.28 -6.32 15.30
CA SER A 16 2.28 -5.32 14.93
C SER A 16 1.34 -5.04 16.10
N CYS A 17 0.77 -3.83 16.17
CA CYS A 17 -0.27 -3.52 17.13
C CYS A 17 -1.65 -3.93 16.56
N ALA A 18 -2.63 -4.13 17.44
CA ALA A 18 -3.98 -4.56 17.04
C ALA A 18 -4.63 -3.62 16.00
N THR A 19 -4.36 -2.31 16.08
CA THR A 19 -4.83 -1.34 15.09
C THR A 19 -4.24 -1.61 13.71
N CYS A 20 -2.92 -1.77 13.60
CA CYS A 20 -2.26 -2.07 12.33
C CYS A 20 -2.62 -3.46 11.79
N GLU A 21 -2.90 -4.44 12.66
CA GLU A 21 -3.43 -5.75 12.25
C GLU A 21 -4.82 -5.60 11.60
N ARG A 22 -5.69 -4.78 12.19
CA ARG A 22 -7.02 -4.48 11.61
C ARG A 22 -6.90 -3.78 10.25
N LEU A 23 -6.03 -2.76 10.13
CA LEU A 23 -5.81 -2.07 8.87
C LEU A 23 -5.23 -3.03 7.80
N ALA A 24 -4.29 -3.90 8.19
CA ALA A 24 -3.73 -4.90 7.29
C ALA A 24 -4.78 -5.90 6.81
N ALA A 25 -5.72 -6.31 7.68
CA ALA A 25 -6.83 -7.18 7.29
C ALA A 25 -7.75 -6.50 6.26
N VAL A 26 -8.04 -5.21 6.42
CA VAL A 26 -8.82 -4.43 5.44
C VAL A 26 -8.13 -4.39 4.08
N VAL A 27 -6.82 -4.11 4.05
CA VAL A 27 -6.04 -4.12 2.80
C VAL A 27 -6.02 -5.51 2.16
N ALA A 28 -5.78 -6.56 2.95
CA ALA A 28 -5.71 -7.92 2.45
C ALA A 28 -7.06 -8.40 1.86
N ALA A 29 -8.17 -8.05 2.48
CA ALA A 29 -9.52 -8.40 2.01
C ALA A 29 -9.93 -7.67 0.74
N ASN A 30 -9.27 -6.56 0.40
CA ASN A 30 -9.63 -5.68 -0.73
C ASN A 30 -8.45 -5.50 -1.70
N ARG A 31 -7.61 -6.52 -1.85
CA ARG A 31 -6.50 -6.49 -2.82
C ARG A 31 -7.01 -6.33 -4.25
N GLY A 32 -6.21 -5.68 -5.08
CA GLY A 32 -6.56 -5.37 -6.48
C GLY A 32 -7.60 -4.25 -6.63
N GLN A 33 -8.29 -3.87 -5.56
CA GLN A 33 -9.19 -2.71 -5.58
C GLN A 33 -8.38 -1.41 -5.75
N GLY A 34 -9.05 -0.38 -6.25
CA GLY A 34 -8.46 0.94 -6.43
C GLY A 34 -7.92 1.53 -5.12
N LEU A 35 -6.84 2.31 -5.21
CA LEU A 35 -6.24 2.99 -4.06
C LEU A 35 -7.26 3.87 -3.32
N SER A 36 -8.08 4.64 -4.04
CA SER A 36 -9.10 5.50 -3.43
C SER A 36 -10.14 4.71 -2.65
N HIS A 37 -10.65 3.60 -3.22
CA HIS A 37 -11.58 2.71 -2.52
C HIS A 37 -10.95 2.12 -1.25
N THR A 38 -9.68 1.71 -1.34
CA THR A 38 -8.94 1.19 -0.18
C THR A 38 -8.79 2.26 0.91
N LEU A 39 -8.52 3.51 0.53
CA LEU A 39 -8.45 4.63 1.48
C LEU A 39 -9.81 4.88 2.16
N ASP A 40 -10.91 4.84 1.41
CA ASP A 40 -12.26 5.00 1.96
C ASP A 40 -12.55 3.91 3.01
N LEU A 41 -12.19 2.66 2.73
CA LEU A 41 -12.34 1.55 3.67
C LEU A 41 -11.46 1.72 4.92
N LEU A 42 -10.23 2.20 4.76
CA LEU A 42 -9.35 2.47 5.90
C LEU A 42 -9.90 3.62 6.77
N ILE A 43 -10.45 4.67 6.16
CA ILE A 43 -11.10 5.78 6.87
C ILE A 43 -12.34 5.28 7.63
N ALA A 44 -13.14 4.41 7.01
CA ALA A 44 -14.33 3.82 7.62
C ALA A 44 -14.04 3.00 8.88
N THR A 45 -12.79 2.58 9.11
CA THR A 45 -12.39 1.90 10.36
C THR A 45 -12.41 2.80 11.60
N GLY A 46 -12.54 4.12 11.43
CA GLY A 46 -12.49 5.11 12.50
C GLY A 46 -11.08 5.35 13.08
N VAL A 47 -10.05 4.77 12.47
CA VAL A 47 -8.66 5.00 12.88
C VAL A 47 -8.23 6.42 12.45
N PRO A 48 -7.49 7.17 13.29
CA PRO A 48 -7.07 8.52 12.93
C PRO A 48 -6.26 8.57 11.63
N ALA A 49 -6.50 9.57 10.79
CA ALA A 49 -5.84 9.74 9.49
C ALA A 49 -4.31 9.70 9.61
N ALA A 50 -3.73 10.36 10.60
CA ALA A 50 -2.28 10.35 10.83
C ALA A 50 -1.71 8.95 11.15
N HIS A 51 -2.52 8.06 11.74
CA HIS A 51 -2.13 6.67 11.97
C HIS A 51 -2.22 5.88 10.67
N ILE A 52 -3.31 6.05 9.91
CA ILE A 52 -3.47 5.42 8.58
C ILE A 52 -2.31 5.81 7.67
N GLU A 53 -1.91 7.09 7.67
CA GLU A 53 -0.77 7.56 6.88
C GLU A 53 0.54 6.87 7.28
N LYS A 54 0.85 6.79 8.58
CA LYS A 54 2.02 6.06 9.08
C LYS A 54 1.99 4.58 8.68
N PHE A 55 0.83 3.95 8.78
CA PHE A 55 0.62 2.57 8.36
C PHE A 55 0.91 2.42 6.86
N LEU A 56 0.32 3.26 6.01
CA LEU A 56 0.49 3.20 4.55
C LEU A 56 1.94 3.47 4.10
N ALA A 57 2.63 4.37 4.80
CA ALA A 57 4.03 4.70 4.52
C ALA A 57 5.02 3.65 5.04
N ALA A 58 4.57 2.73 5.90
CA ALA A 58 5.45 1.74 6.49
C ALA A 58 5.99 0.76 5.45
N GLU A 59 7.25 0.39 5.61
CA GLU A 59 7.91 -0.66 4.83
C GLU A 59 8.21 -1.87 5.72
N PRO A 60 7.19 -2.67 6.11
CA PRO A 60 7.39 -3.78 7.03
C PRO A 60 8.35 -4.83 6.45
N ASP A 61 8.40 -5.03 5.14
CA ASP A 61 9.25 -6.06 4.53
C ASP A 61 10.48 -5.49 3.81
N GLY A 62 10.69 -4.17 3.86
CA GLY A 62 11.83 -3.48 3.23
C GLY A 62 11.79 -3.39 1.70
N HIS A 63 10.84 -4.06 1.06
CA HIS A 63 10.70 -4.11 -0.40
C HIS A 63 9.77 -3.04 -0.98
N GLY A 64 9.20 -2.16 -0.15
CA GLY A 64 8.20 -1.19 -0.58
C GLY A 64 7.24 -0.89 0.55
N SER A 65 6.58 0.27 0.47
CA SER A 65 5.56 0.64 1.44
C SER A 65 4.27 -0.17 1.24
N ILE A 66 3.39 -0.19 2.23
CA ILE A 66 2.05 -0.77 2.08
C ILE A 66 1.29 -0.06 0.94
N ARG A 67 1.50 1.25 0.75
CA ARG A 67 0.97 1.98 -0.42
C ARG A 67 1.52 1.44 -1.74
N ASP A 68 2.82 1.17 -1.81
CA ASP A 68 3.45 0.60 -3.01
C ASP A 68 2.88 -0.80 -3.32
N GLN A 69 2.55 -1.60 -2.29
CA GLN A 69 1.86 -2.90 -2.45
C GLN A 69 0.46 -2.74 -3.06
N ILE A 70 -0.36 -1.83 -2.51
CA ILE A 70 -1.72 -1.57 -3.02
C ILE A 70 -1.68 -1.15 -4.50
N VAL A 71 -0.74 -0.26 -4.85
CA VAL A 71 -0.59 0.20 -6.24
C VAL A 71 -0.13 -0.93 -7.17
N ALA A 72 0.75 -1.81 -6.71
CA ALA A 72 1.19 -2.97 -7.49
C ALA A 72 0.01 -3.92 -7.76
N ASP A 73 -0.76 -4.27 -6.72
CA ASP A 73 -1.94 -5.13 -6.84
C ASP A 73 -2.99 -4.52 -7.79
N MET A 74 -3.27 -3.22 -7.64
CA MET A 74 -4.19 -2.48 -8.50
C MET A 74 -3.74 -2.46 -9.97
N THR A 75 -2.44 -2.26 -10.20
CA THR A 75 -1.87 -2.29 -11.56
C THR A 75 -2.00 -3.67 -12.18
N ASN A 76 -1.73 -4.72 -11.39
CA ASN A 76 -1.83 -6.08 -11.87
C ASN A 76 -3.26 -6.45 -12.25
N GLU A 77 -4.24 -6.06 -11.43
CA GLU A 77 -5.66 -6.27 -11.72
C GLU A 77 -6.09 -5.53 -12.99
N LEU A 78 -5.67 -4.28 -13.16
CA LEU A 78 -5.95 -3.51 -14.37
C LEU A 78 -5.39 -4.17 -15.63
N MET A 79 -4.12 -4.59 -15.60
CA MET A 79 -3.47 -5.22 -16.74
C MET A 79 -4.11 -6.58 -17.06
N HIS A 80 -4.48 -7.35 -16.04
CA HIS A 80 -5.22 -8.59 -16.20
C HIS A 80 -6.57 -8.37 -16.88
N ALA A 81 -7.31 -7.34 -16.48
CA ALA A 81 -8.58 -6.96 -17.13
C ALA A 81 -8.40 -6.53 -18.60
N LEU A 82 -7.21 -6.03 -18.97
CA LEU A 82 -6.83 -5.72 -20.36
C LEU A 82 -6.30 -6.95 -21.13
N GLY A 83 -6.29 -8.14 -20.53
CA GLY A 83 -5.76 -9.36 -21.14
C GLY A 83 -4.23 -9.39 -21.25
N GLN A 84 -3.53 -8.55 -20.48
CA GLN A 84 -2.08 -8.44 -20.50
C GLN A 84 -1.48 -9.08 -19.24
N PRO A 85 -0.46 -9.95 -19.37
CA PRO A 85 0.23 -10.50 -18.21
C PRO A 85 1.02 -9.40 -17.50
N SER A 86 0.90 -9.35 -16.18
CA SER A 86 1.70 -8.46 -15.33
C SER A 86 1.96 -9.10 -13.97
N ALA A 87 3.10 -8.75 -13.38
CA ALA A 87 3.54 -9.23 -12.07
C ALA A 87 4.30 -8.12 -11.35
N GLN A 88 3.72 -6.91 -11.34
CA GLN A 88 4.26 -5.78 -10.60
C GLN A 88 4.34 -6.11 -9.12
N THR A 89 5.47 -5.77 -8.51
CA THR A 89 5.72 -5.89 -7.09
C THR A 89 5.79 -4.51 -6.44
N ALA A 90 5.64 -4.45 -5.12
CA ALA A 90 5.83 -3.21 -4.36
C ALA A 90 7.24 -2.60 -4.58
N ALA A 91 8.23 -3.45 -4.82
CA ALA A 91 9.59 -3.00 -5.14
C ALA A 91 9.66 -2.31 -6.49
N ASP A 92 8.92 -2.80 -7.48
CA ASP A 92 8.84 -2.19 -8.82
C ASP A 92 8.20 -0.80 -8.72
N VAL A 93 7.10 -0.69 -7.97
CA VAL A 93 6.42 0.58 -7.72
C VAL A 93 7.30 1.56 -6.95
N LYS A 94 7.98 1.11 -5.88
CA LYS A 94 8.95 1.93 -5.15
C LYS A 94 10.06 2.44 -6.08
N ARG A 95 10.61 1.58 -6.95
CA ARG A 95 11.63 1.99 -7.93
C ARG A 95 11.08 2.98 -8.95
N ALA A 96 9.85 2.81 -9.43
CA ALA A 96 9.21 3.77 -10.35
C ALA A 96 9.01 5.14 -9.68
N ARG A 97 8.52 5.14 -8.43
CA ARG A 97 8.35 6.34 -7.59
C ARG A 97 9.68 7.06 -7.33
N THR A 98 10.73 6.35 -6.91
CA THR A 98 12.03 6.95 -6.61
C THR A 98 12.75 7.47 -7.85
N ARG A 99 12.62 6.79 -9.00
CA ARG A 99 13.22 7.23 -10.26
C ARG A 99 12.48 8.41 -10.91
N GLY A 100 11.40 8.92 -10.30
CA GLY A 100 10.56 9.96 -10.89
C GLY A 100 9.83 9.51 -12.16
N GLN A 101 9.76 8.20 -12.41
CA GLN A 101 9.21 7.60 -13.62
C GLN A 101 7.69 7.41 -13.49
N TRP A 102 7.00 8.41 -12.92
CA TRP A 102 5.62 8.65 -13.26
C TRP A 102 5.68 9.50 -14.52
N HIS A 103 5.63 8.87 -15.69
CA HIS A 103 5.33 9.64 -16.89
C HIS A 103 4.02 10.38 -16.62
N ALA A 104 4.10 11.72 -16.57
CA ALA A 104 2.93 12.56 -16.56
C ALA A 104 2.08 12.11 -17.75
N TYR A 105 0.96 11.43 -17.46
CA TYR A 105 -0.06 11.10 -18.44
C TYR A 105 -0.49 12.42 -19.09
N GLY A 106 0.09 12.74 -20.24
CA GLY A 106 -0.08 14.04 -20.88
C GLY A 106 1.06 14.50 -21.80
N GLN A 107 2.28 13.97 -21.69
CA GLN A 107 3.33 14.30 -22.66
C GLN A 107 3.38 13.25 -23.79
N ARG A 108 2.69 13.56 -24.88
CA ARG A 108 2.84 12.87 -26.17
C ARG A 108 4.24 13.22 -26.72
N PRO A 109 5.11 12.26 -27.07
CA PRO A 109 6.38 12.57 -27.72
C PRO A 109 6.11 13.32 -29.02
N ARG A 110 6.82 14.43 -29.24
CA ARG A 110 6.87 15.12 -30.53
C ARG A 110 7.77 14.37 -31.48
#